data_AF-A0A1X1J5C5-F1
#
_entry.id   AF-A0A1X1J5C5-F1
#
_cell.length_a   1.000
_cell.length_b   1.000
_cell.length_c   1.000
_cell.angle_alpha   90.00
_cell.angle_beta   90.00
_cell.angle_gamma   90.00
#
_symmetry.space_group_name_H-M   'P 1'
#
loop_
_entity.id
_entity.type
_entity.pdbx_description
1 polymer ?
#
loop_
_entity_poly.entity_id
_entity_poly.type
_entity_poly.pdbx_seq_one_letter_code
_entity_poly.pdbx_strand_id
1 'polypeptide(L)'
;SASNDQNSASISASASHSASVSASQSASASVSASQSASASVSASQSTSASVSSSQSTSASVSASQSTSASVSSSQSASASVSSSQSASASVSASESASASVSASQSASASVSASQSASASVSASQSASASVSSSQSASASVSASQSTSASVSASQSASASVSSSQSASASVSASQSASASVSSSQSTSASVSASESASASVSSSQSASASVSASQSASASVSASQSASASVSSSQSASASVSASQSTSASVSASQSASASVSSSQSASASVSASQSASASVSSSQSTSASVSASESA
;
A
#
# COMPACT_ATOMS: atom_id res chain seq x y z
N SER A 1 -44.70 -29.56 -16.25
CA SER A 1 -43.48 -28.74 -16.42
C SER A 1 -43.38 -27.80 -15.23
N ALA A 2 -42.21 -27.66 -14.62
CA ALA A 2 -42.06 -26.79 -13.45
C ALA A 2 -42.10 -25.31 -13.85
N SER A 3 -42.81 -24.48 -13.09
CA SER A 3 -42.72 -23.03 -13.19
C SER A 3 -41.33 -22.59 -12.76
N ASN A 4 -40.65 -21.83 -13.60
CA ASN A 4 -39.31 -21.32 -13.31
C ASN A 4 -39.43 -19.88 -12.79
N ASP A 5 -40.06 -19.72 -11.62
CA ASP A 5 -40.34 -18.45 -10.96
C ASP A 5 -39.05 -17.80 -10.39
N GLN A 6 -38.17 -17.34 -11.28
CA GLN A 6 -37.00 -16.55 -10.91
C GLN A 6 -37.39 -15.07 -10.73
N ASN A 7 -37.63 -14.70 -9.48
CA ASN A 7 -38.00 -13.35 -9.04
C ASN A 7 -36.82 -12.35 -9.10
N SER A 8 -36.34 -12.04 -10.31
CA SER A 8 -35.22 -11.13 -10.55
C SER A 8 -35.69 -9.67 -10.60
N ALA A 9 -35.49 -8.92 -9.51
CA ALA A 9 -35.86 -7.51 -9.40
C ALA A 9 -34.62 -6.58 -9.48
N SER A 10 -34.39 -5.94 -10.62
CA SER A 10 -33.34 -4.93 -10.79
C SER A 10 -33.90 -3.51 -10.84
N ILE A 11 -33.20 -2.55 -10.23
CA ILE A 11 -33.62 -1.15 -10.15
C ILE A 11 -32.48 -0.25 -10.63
N SER A 12 -32.74 0.54 -11.67
CA SER A 12 -31.78 1.50 -12.26
C SER A 12 -32.38 2.89 -12.26
N ALA A 13 -31.64 3.89 -11.76
CA ALA A 13 -32.11 5.27 -11.63
C ALA A 13 -31.04 6.28 -12.06
N SER A 14 -31.40 7.18 -12.99
CA SER A 14 -30.50 8.23 -13.48
C SER A 14 -31.19 9.59 -13.50
N ALA A 15 -30.47 10.63 -13.10
CA ALA A 15 -30.89 12.04 -13.21
C ALA A 15 -29.72 12.87 -13.75
N SER A 16 -29.90 13.62 -14.84
CA SER A 16 -28.79 14.28 -15.52
C SER A 16 -29.21 15.49 -16.35
N HIS A 17 -28.28 16.45 -16.52
CA HIS A 17 -28.39 17.56 -17.47
C HIS A 17 -27.63 17.28 -18.80
N SER A 18 -27.25 16.03 -19.04
CA SER A 18 -26.51 15.54 -20.21
C SER A 18 -26.62 14.01 -20.32
N ALA A 19 -26.06 13.41 -21.37
CA ALA A 19 -26.24 11.98 -21.68
C ALA A 19 -25.56 11.04 -20.66
N SER A 20 -26.35 10.27 -19.91
CA SER A 20 -25.87 9.25 -18.96
C SER A 20 -26.38 7.85 -19.34
N VAL A 21 -25.60 6.81 -19.08
CA VAL A 21 -25.94 5.41 -19.39
C VAL A 21 -25.74 4.51 -18.16
N SER A 22 -26.79 3.83 -17.70
CA SER A 22 -26.74 2.89 -16.57
C SER A 22 -27.27 1.52 -17.01
N ALA A 23 -26.49 0.46 -16.80
CA ALA A 23 -26.83 -0.90 -17.22
C ALA A 23 -26.72 -1.89 -16.06
N SER A 24 -27.63 -2.87 -16.00
CA SER A 24 -27.58 -3.92 -14.97
C SER A 24 -28.14 -5.25 -15.46
N GLN A 25 -27.47 -6.36 -15.12
CA GLN A 25 -27.94 -7.73 -15.35
C GLN A 25 -27.72 -8.56 -14.09
N SER A 26 -28.75 -9.23 -13.58
CA SER A 26 -28.61 -10.06 -12.39
C SER A 26 -29.62 -11.21 -12.34
N ALA A 27 -29.21 -12.30 -11.68
CA ALA A 27 -30.09 -13.41 -11.27
C ALA A 27 -30.65 -13.20 -9.85
N SER A 28 -30.60 -11.98 -9.33
CA SER A 28 -30.96 -11.56 -7.97
C SER A 28 -31.13 -10.03 -7.91
N ALA A 29 -31.41 -9.46 -6.74
CA ALA A 29 -31.68 -8.04 -6.62
C ALA A 29 -30.42 -7.15 -6.79
N SER A 30 -30.32 -6.36 -7.85
CA SER A 30 -29.20 -5.44 -8.11
C SER A 30 -29.65 -4.00 -8.37
N VAL A 31 -28.81 -3.04 -7.99
CA VAL A 31 -29.12 -1.60 -8.05
C VAL A 31 -27.98 -0.83 -8.72
N SER A 32 -28.31 0.08 -9.65
CA SER A 32 -27.33 0.99 -10.27
C SER A 32 -27.88 2.41 -10.33
N ALA A 33 -27.08 3.40 -9.92
CA ALA A 33 -27.50 4.80 -9.83
C ALA A 33 -26.47 5.76 -10.43
N SER A 34 -26.94 6.76 -11.19
CA SER A 34 -26.07 7.78 -11.80
C SER A 34 -26.63 9.21 -11.72
N GLN A 35 -25.78 10.16 -11.33
CA GLN A 35 -26.11 11.60 -11.36
C GLN A 35 -25.00 12.40 -12.04
N SER A 36 -25.32 13.22 -13.05
CA SER A 36 -24.27 14.04 -13.68
C SER A 36 -24.75 15.32 -14.36
N ALA A 37 -23.90 16.35 -14.31
CA ALA A 37 -23.98 17.55 -15.15
C ALA A 37 -23.29 17.36 -16.52
N SER A 38 -22.86 16.14 -16.85
CA SER A 38 -22.09 15.75 -18.03
C SER A 38 -22.28 14.25 -18.30
N ALA A 39 -21.39 13.58 -19.04
CA ALA A 39 -21.56 12.19 -19.42
C ALA A 39 -21.00 11.19 -18.39
N SER A 40 -21.88 10.44 -17.71
CA SER A 40 -21.49 9.40 -16.72
C SER A 40 -22.00 8.00 -17.07
N VAL A 41 -21.28 6.97 -16.64
CA VAL A 41 -21.62 5.55 -16.88
C VAL A 41 -21.55 4.75 -15.59
N SER A 42 -22.53 3.86 -15.36
CA SER A 42 -22.51 2.90 -14.23
C SER A 42 -22.97 1.52 -14.68
N ALA A 43 -22.30 0.46 -14.21
CA ALA A 43 -22.60 -0.92 -14.60
C ALA A 43 -22.54 -1.89 -13.41
N SER A 44 -23.57 -2.73 -13.26
CA SER A 44 -23.63 -3.80 -12.24
C SER A 44 -23.98 -5.15 -12.85
N GLN A 45 -23.24 -6.21 -12.55
CA GLN A 45 -23.56 -7.57 -13.02
C GLN A 45 -23.30 -8.63 -11.95
N SER A 46 -24.31 -9.45 -11.59
CA SER A 46 -24.12 -10.40 -10.49
C SER A 46 -25.05 -11.62 -10.49
N THR A 47 -24.59 -12.71 -9.88
CA THR A 47 -25.41 -13.88 -9.51
C THR A 47 -26.04 -13.72 -8.11
N SER A 48 -26.05 -12.49 -7.58
CA SER A 48 -26.42 -12.11 -6.21
C SER A 48 -26.61 -10.58 -6.14
N ALA A 49 -26.54 -9.96 -4.96
CA ALA A 49 -26.84 -8.54 -4.77
C ALA A 49 -25.60 -7.64 -4.93
N SER A 50 -25.51 -6.93 -6.07
CA SER A 50 -24.44 -5.95 -6.36
C SER A 50 -24.97 -4.53 -6.55
N VAL A 51 -24.13 -3.54 -6.21
CA VAL A 51 -24.47 -2.12 -6.27
C VAL A 51 -23.34 -1.33 -6.93
N SER A 52 -23.67 -0.44 -7.87
CA SER A 52 -22.69 0.48 -8.46
C SER A 52 -23.26 1.90 -8.60
N SER A 53 -22.46 2.90 -8.27
CA SER A 53 -22.86 4.31 -8.33
C SER A 53 -21.79 5.24 -8.95
N SER A 54 -22.23 6.18 -9.79
CA SER A 54 -21.38 7.18 -10.44
C SER A 54 -21.98 8.58 -10.30
N GLN A 55 -21.22 9.54 -9.77
CA GLN A 55 -21.68 10.93 -9.66
C GLN A 55 -20.62 11.94 -10.12
N SER A 56 -20.92 12.90 -11.00
CA SER A 56 -19.88 13.85 -11.45
C SER A 56 -20.39 15.20 -11.99
N THR A 57 -19.54 16.22 -11.90
CA THR A 57 -19.66 17.49 -12.64
C THR A 57 -18.98 17.41 -14.03
N SER A 58 -18.56 16.20 -14.42
CA SER A 58 -17.88 15.83 -15.67
C SER A 58 -18.09 14.31 -15.90
N ALA A 59 -17.07 13.52 -16.25
CA ALA A 59 -17.23 12.12 -16.63
C ALA A 59 -16.67 11.13 -15.60
N SER A 60 -17.54 10.54 -14.77
CA SER A 60 -17.20 9.43 -13.87
C SER A 60 -17.74 8.08 -14.35
N VAL A 61 -17.00 7.02 -13.98
CA VAL A 61 -17.36 5.62 -14.31
C VAL A 61 -17.22 4.76 -13.05
N SER A 62 -18.19 3.87 -12.83
CA SER A 62 -18.14 2.89 -11.73
C SER A 62 -18.70 1.55 -12.18
N ALA A 63 -18.03 0.45 -11.84
CA ALA A 63 -18.41 -0.88 -12.27
C ALA A 63 -18.30 -1.92 -11.16
N SER A 64 -19.36 -2.69 -10.91
CA SER A 64 -19.33 -3.77 -9.92
C SER A 64 -19.80 -5.12 -10.46
N GLN A 65 -19.07 -6.20 -10.15
CA GLN A 65 -19.36 -7.54 -10.68
C GLN A 65 -19.11 -8.67 -9.67
N SER A 66 -20.10 -9.52 -9.39
CA SER A 66 -19.93 -10.51 -8.31
C SER A 66 -20.70 -11.82 -8.41
N THR A 67 -20.09 -12.89 -7.93
CA THR A 67 -20.77 -14.15 -7.56
C THR A 67 -21.44 -14.06 -6.17
N SER A 68 -21.35 -12.92 -5.50
CA SER A 68 -22.00 -12.59 -4.23
C SER A 68 -22.27 -11.07 -4.14
N ALA A 69 -21.62 -10.29 -3.26
CA ALA A 69 -21.98 -8.89 -3.03
C ALA A 69 -20.80 -7.91 -3.15
N SER A 70 -20.57 -7.39 -4.36
CA SER A 70 -19.58 -6.33 -4.61
C SER A 70 -20.22 -4.94 -4.70
N VAL A 71 -19.46 -3.92 -4.27
CA VAL A 71 -19.86 -2.52 -4.33
C VAL A 71 -18.76 -1.67 -4.97
N SER A 72 -19.13 -0.79 -5.90
CA SER A 72 -18.22 0.15 -6.57
C SER A 72 -18.83 1.55 -6.63
N SER A 73 -18.11 2.57 -6.17
CA SER A 73 -18.59 3.95 -6.16
C SER A 73 -17.53 4.94 -6.64
N SER A 74 -17.84 5.77 -7.65
CA SER A 74 -16.93 6.82 -8.12
C SER A 74 -17.57 8.20 -8.21
N GLN A 75 -16.87 9.22 -7.70
CA GLN A 75 -17.35 10.59 -7.66
C GLN A 75 -16.30 11.59 -8.18
N SER A 76 -16.69 12.64 -8.92
CA SER A 76 -15.69 13.62 -9.38
C SER A 76 -16.21 15.03 -9.67
N ALA A 77 -15.33 16.02 -9.51
CA ALA A 77 -15.47 17.33 -10.16
C ALA A 77 -14.86 17.35 -11.59
N SER A 78 -14.32 16.22 -12.05
CA SER A 78 -13.68 16.00 -13.35
C SER A 78 -13.90 14.53 -13.75
N ALA A 79 -12.84 13.74 -13.96
CA ALA A 79 -12.93 12.29 -14.10
C ALA A 79 -12.45 11.55 -12.85
N SER A 80 -13.12 10.45 -12.51
CA SER A 80 -12.69 9.44 -11.53
C SER A 80 -13.30 8.10 -11.92
N VAL A 81 -12.59 7.00 -11.63
CA VAL A 81 -13.02 5.64 -11.99
C VAL A 81 -12.88 4.66 -10.83
N SER A 82 -13.96 3.99 -10.46
CA SER A 82 -14.00 2.92 -9.44
C SER A 82 -14.34 1.58 -10.08
N SER A 83 -13.80 0.48 -9.58
CA SER A 83 -14.22 -0.86 -9.98
C SER A 83 -14.05 -1.90 -8.88
N SER A 84 -15.11 -2.62 -8.50
CA SER A 84 -15.00 -3.73 -7.53
C SER A 84 -15.69 -5.01 -7.94
N GLN A 85 -15.02 -6.14 -7.72
CA GLN A 85 -15.42 -7.43 -8.25
C GLN A 85 -15.15 -8.56 -7.25
N SER A 86 -16.02 -9.57 -7.11
CA SER A 86 -15.78 -10.58 -6.07
C SER A 86 -16.42 -11.94 -6.31
N ALA A 87 -15.72 -13.01 -5.90
CA ALA A 87 -16.33 -14.31 -5.66
C ALA A 87 -17.04 -14.38 -4.28
N SER A 88 -16.91 -13.34 -3.44
CA SER A 88 -17.65 -13.15 -2.19
C SER A 88 -18.08 -11.67 -2.08
N ALA A 89 -17.53 -10.88 -1.16
CA ALA A 89 -17.70 -9.43 -1.14
C ALA A 89 -16.37 -8.71 -1.38
N SER A 90 -16.41 -7.59 -2.11
CA SER A 90 -15.27 -6.69 -2.37
C SER A 90 -15.76 -5.28 -2.63
N VAL A 91 -14.98 -4.28 -2.22
CA VAL A 91 -15.40 -2.87 -2.25
C VAL A 91 -14.35 -1.97 -2.89
N SER A 92 -14.81 -1.05 -3.73
CA SER A 92 -13.99 -0.05 -4.41
C SER A 92 -14.61 1.34 -4.26
N ALA A 93 -13.77 2.33 -3.96
CA ALA A 93 -14.09 3.76 -4.06
C ALA A 93 -13.40 4.38 -5.28
N SER A 94 -13.47 5.70 -5.49
CA SER A 94 -12.60 6.49 -6.39
C SER A 94 -13.12 7.91 -6.50
N GLU A 95 -12.44 8.90 -5.89
CA GLU A 95 -13.03 10.23 -5.72
C GLU A 95 -12.02 11.39 -5.91
N SER A 96 -12.34 12.36 -6.77
CA SER A 96 -11.40 13.45 -7.06
C SER A 96 -11.95 14.78 -7.52
N ALA A 97 -11.20 15.83 -7.17
CA ALA A 97 -11.18 17.10 -7.90
C ALA A 97 -10.54 16.97 -9.29
N SER A 98 -9.66 15.99 -9.53
CA SER A 98 -9.17 15.55 -10.86
C SER A 98 -8.43 14.22 -10.78
N ALA A 99 -8.90 13.23 -11.54
CA ALA A 99 -8.29 11.91 -11.73
C ALA A 99 -7.99 11.15 -10.42
N SER A 100 -9.02 10.56 -9.84
CA SER A 100 -8.85 9.51 -8.82
C SER A 100 -9.24 8.14 -9.35
N VAL A 101 -8.78 7.15 -8.60
CA VAL A 101 -9.00 5.74 -8.76
C VAL A 101 -9.33 5.19 -7.37
N SER A 102 -9.94 4.02 -7.32
CA SER A 102 -9.69 3.00 -6.32
C SER A 102 -10.23 1.69 -6.90
N ALA A 103 -10.03 0.57 -6.21
CA ALA A 103 -10.24 -0.76 -6.78
C ALA A 103 -10.88 -1.73 -5.79
N SER A 104 -11.35 -2.88 -6.27
CA SER A 104 -10.75 -4.14 -5.86
C SER A 104 -11.23 -5.39 -6.59
N GLN A 105 -10.63 -6.53 -6.22
CA GLN A 105 -11.18 -7.86 -6.46
C GLN A 105 -11.41 -8.63 -5.16
N SER A 106 -11.67 -9.95 -5.17
CA SER A 106 -11.14 -10.95 -4.21
C SER A 106 -11.82 -12.32 -4.37
N ALA A 107 -11.19 -13.35 -3.82
CA ALA A 107 -11.85 -14.59 -3.40
C ALA A 107 -12.60 -14.43 -2.06
N SER A 108 -12.24 -13.43 -1.24
CA SER A 108 -13.01 -12.88 -0.12
C SER A 108 -12.34 -11.59 0.40
N ALA A 109 -13.05 -10.46 0.28
CA ALA A 109 -12.71 -9.13 0.77
C ALA A 109 -11.33 -8.58 0.34
N SER A 110 -11.31 -7.82 -0.77
CA SER A 110 -10.26 -6.84 -1.04
C SER A 110 -10.87 -5.44 -1.31
N VAL A 111 -9.99 -4.45 -1.15
CA VAL A 111 -10.06 -2.99 -1.41
C VAL A 111 -8.66 -2.71 -2.12
N SER A 112 -8.03 -1.61 -2.55
CA SER A 112 -8.30 -0.37 -3.31
C SER A 112 -6.98 0.12 -3.94
N ALA A 113 -7.01 1.21 -4.73
CA ALA A 113 -5.89 1.66 -5.57
C ALA A 113 -6.01 3.16 -5.95
N SER A 114 -5.76 4.11 -5.04
CA SER A 114 -6.12 5.52 -5.27
C SER A 114 -5.10 6.43 -5.94
N GLN A 115 -5.57 7.20 -6.92
CA GLN A 115 -4.87 8.33 -7.55
C GLN A 115 -5.55 9.66 -7.19
N SER A 116 -4.92 10.82 -7.44
CA SER A 116 -5.52 12.16 -7.25
C SER A 116 -4.57 13.28 -7.68
N ALA A 117 -5.11 14.37 -8.25
CA ALA A 117 -4.42 15.67 -8.37
C ALA A 117 -4.36 16.46 -7.04
N SER A 118 -4.87 15.88 -5.96
CA SER A 118 -4.69 16.32 -4.57
C SER A 118 -4.27 15.10 -3.74
N ALA A 119 -4.83 14.83 -2.55
CA ALA A 119 -4.47 13.65 -1.76
C ALA A 119 -5.11 12.34 -2.27
N SER A 120 -4.43 11.21 -2.07
CA SER A 120 -4.89 9.86 -2.45
C SER A 120 -4.78 8.88 -1.29
N VAL A 121 -5.81 8.04 -1.08
CA VAL A 121 -5.81 7.01 -0.04
C VAL A 121 -6.26 5.66 -0.58
N SER A 122 -5.36 4.68 -0.54
CA SER A 122 -5.54 3.31 -1.00
C SER A 122 -5.45 2.32 0.17
N ALA A 123 -6.27 1.28 0.19
CA ALA A 123 -6.20 0.25 1.22
C ALA A 123 -6.64 -1.09 0.66
N SER A 124 -5.89 -2.19 0.80
CA SER A 124 -6.24 -3.52 0.31
C SER A 124 -6.24 -4.58 1.40
N GLN A 125 -7.18 -5.51 1.28
CA GLN A 125 -7.29 -6.70 2.13
C GLN A 125 -7.41 -7.96 1.27
N SER A 126 -7.31 -9.16 1.85
CA SER A 126 -7.60 -10.43 1.16
C SER A 126 -7.47 -11.60 2.12
N ALA A 127 -8.41 -12.55 2.04
CA ALA A 127 -8.20 -13.92 2.52
C ALA A 127 -7.18 -14.70 1.65
N SER A 128 -6.68 -14.10 0.56
CA SER A 128 -5.57 -14.58 -0.25
C SER A 128 -4.53 -13.46 -0.40
N ALA A 129 -4.18 -12.99 -1.59
CA ALA A 129 -3.20 -11.90 -1.78
C ALA A 129 -3.85 -10.51 -1.88
N SER A 130 -3.21 -9.49 -1.29
CA SER A 130 -3.70 -8.10 -1.20
C SER A 130 -2.71 -7.12 -1.81
N VAL A 131 -3.18 -6.23 -2.69
CA VAL A 131 -2.35 -5.24 -3.39
C VAL A 131 -3.02 -3.88 -3.36
N SER A 132 -2.28 -2.87 -2.88
CA SER A 132 -2.74 -1.50 -2.69
C SER A 132 -1.68 -0.53 -3.19
N SER A 133 -2.08 0.45 -3.98
CA SER A 133 -1.19 1.46 -4.52
C SER A 133 -1.83 2.84 -4.39
N SER A 134 -1.12 3.81 -3.81
CA SER A 134 -1.60 5.19 -3.80
C SER A 134 -0.58 6.21 -4.27
N GLN A 135 -1.06 7.13 -5.11
CA GLN A 135 -0.21 8.06 -5.84
C GLN A 135 -0.88 9.43 -5.92
N SER A 136 -0.23 10.49 -5.46
CA SER A 136 -0.89 11.80 -5.37
C SER A 136 0.06 13.00 -5.50
N ALA A 137 -0.50 14.12 -5.96
CA ALA A 137 0.17 15.41 -6.00
C ALA A 137 0.16 16.15 -4.64
N SER A 138 -0.37 15.52 -3.59
CA SER A 138 -0.29 15.98 -2.20
C SER A 138 0.12 14.80 -1.32
N ALA A 139 -0.50 14.56 -0.15
CA ALA A 139 -0.19 13.39 0.68
C ALA A 139 -0.78 12.09 0.13
N SER A 140 -0.02 10.99 0.19
CA SER A 140 -0.40 9.70 -0.41
C SER A 140 -0.26 8.56 0.60
N VAL A 141 -1.34 7.81 0.83
CA VAL A 141 -1.36 6.73 1.84
C VAL A 141 -1.84 5.42 1.21
N SER A 142 -1.10 4.35 1.43
CA SER A 142 -1.40 3.01 0.91
C SER A 142 -1.19 1.97 2.00
N ALA A 143 -2.13 1.04 2.15
CA ALA A 143 -2.02 -0.08 3.08
C ALA A 143 -2.44 -1.40 2.43
N SER A 144 -1.75 -2.51 2.70
CA SER A 144 -2.15 -3.86 2.26
C SER A 144 -2.06 -4.86 3.40
N GLN A 145 -3.11 -5.65 3.61
CA GLN A 145 -3.20 -6.59 4.74
C GLN A 145 -3.74 -7.95 4.27
N SER A 146 -3.03 -9.06 4.50
CA SER A 146 -3.19 -10.22 3.60
C SER A 146 -2.90 -11.57 4.27
N THR A 147 -3.76 -12.58 4.07
CA THR A 147 -3.51 -13.93 4.60
C THR A 147 -2.51 -14.73 3.76
N SER A 148 -2.43 -14.47 2.45
CA SER A 148 -1.25 -14.74 1.59
C SER A 148 -0.45 -13.45 1.40
N ALA A 149 0.52 -13.37 0.49
CA ALA A 149 1.45 -12.22 0.39
C ALA A 149 0.76 -10.84 0.24
N SER A 150 1.28 -9.81 0.94
CA SER A 150 0.82 -8.41 0.81
C SER A 150 1.85 -7.54 0.08
N VAL A 151 1.37 -6.65 -0.79
CA VAL A 151 2.21 -5.62 -1.42
C VAL A 151 1.52 -4.26 -1.29
N SER A 152 2.19 -3.28 -0.67
CA SER A 152 1.69 -1.91 -0.58
C SER A 152 2.73 -0.91 -1.08
N ALA A 153 2.27 0.14 -1.77
CA ALA A 153 3.13 1.17 -2.32
C ALA A 153 2.50 2.57 -2.27
N SER A 154 3.25 3.56 -1.79
CA SER A 154 2.86 4.98 -1.74
C SER A 154 3.88 5.88 -2.41
N GLN A 155 3.44 6.68 -3.40
CA GLN A 155 4.30 7.63 -4.11
C GLN A 155 3.68 9.03 -4.08
N SER A 156 4.45 10.05 -3.69
CA SER A 156 3.86 11.30 -3.21
C SER A 156 4.72 12.54 -3.51
N ALA A 157 4.08 13.60 -4.01
CA ALA A 157 4.71 14.91 -4.14
C ALA A 157 4.74 15.70 -2.82
N SER A 158 4.05 15.21 -1.78
CA SER A 158 4.25 15.60 -0.37
C SER A 158 4.55 14.32 0.43
N ALA A 159 4.25 14.24 1.73
CA ALA A 159 4.57 13.03 2.51
C ALA A 159 3.88 11.74 1.98
N SER A 160 4.56 10.59 2.07
CA SER A 160 4.00 9.26 1.74
C SER A 160 4.11 8.29 2.90
N VAL A 161 3.06 7.51 3.12
CA VAL A 161 3.04 6.42 4.11
C VAL A 161 2.56 5.14 3.45
N SER A 162 3.35 4.06 3.53
CA SER A 162 3.04 2.74 2.97
C SER A 162 3.16 1.67 4.05
N SER A 163 2.18 0.80 4.17
CA SER A 163 2.20 -0.30 5.16
C SER A 163 1.74 -1.63 4.58
N SER A 164 2.50 -2.70 4.82
CA SER A 164 2.22 -4.03 4.27
C SER A 164 2.34 -5.10 5.35
N GLN A 165 1.25 -5.84 5.58
CA GLN A 165 1.14 -6.80 6.69
C GLN A 165 0.58 -8.13 6.21
N SER A 166 1.28 -9.24 6.48
CA SER A 166 0.87 -10.55 5.96
C SER A 166 1.33 -11.74 6.82
N ALA A 167 0.54 -12.82 6.80
CA ALA A 167 0.96 -14.13 7.32
C ALA A 167 1.95 -14.86 6.39
N SER A 168 2.07 -14.40 5.15
CA SER A 168 3.09 -14.75 4.14
C SER A 168 3.93 -13.52 3.80
N ALA A 169 4.80 -13.54 2.78
CA ALA A 169 5.74 -12.43 2.53
C ALA A 169 5.08 -11.04 2.42
N SER A 170 5.67 -10.03 3.06
CA SER A 170 5.24 -8.62 3.04
C SER A 170 6.25 -7.73 2.33
N VAL A 171 5.78 -6.91 1.39
CA VAL A 171 6.58 -5.85 0.75
C VAL A 171 5.86 -4.51 0.87
N SER A 172 6.57 -3.48 1.34
CA SER A 172 6.06 -2.11 1.50
C SER A 172 7.09 -1.10 0.99
N ALA A 173 6.64 -0.11 0.22
CA ALA A 173 7.50 0.90 -0.40
C ALA A 173 6.91 2.32 -0.31
N SER A 174 7.67 3.27 0.22
CA SER A 174 7.32 4.70 0.19
C SER A 174 8.38 5.53 -0.53
N GLN A 175 7.93 6.37 -1.45
CA GLN A 175 8.79 7.30 -2.19
C GLN A 175 8.17 8.70 -2.16
N SER A 176 8.96 9.71 -1.79
CA SER A 176 8.43 11.03 -1.41
C SER A 176 9.36 12.19 -1.78
N ALA A 177 8.79 13.30 -2.24
CA ALA A 177 9.48 14.59 -2.29
C ALA A 177 9.52 15.31 -0.92
N SER A 178 8.92 14.73 0.12
CA SER A 178 8.94 15.17 1.52
C SER A 178 9.13 13.93 2.42
N ALA A 179 8.66 13.90 3.68
CA ALA A 179 8.91 12.73 4.54
C ALA A 179 8.34 11.40 3.95
N SER A 180 9.15 10.33 4.00
CA SER A 180 8.75 8.95 3.65
C SER A 180 8.71 8.06 4.88
N VAL A 181 7.61 7.29 5.05
CA VAL A 181 7.52 6.22 6.05
C VAL A 181 7.05 4.93 5.38
N SER A 182 7.78 3.84 5.56
CA SER A 182 7.44 2.51 5.01
C SER A 182 7.64 1.43 6.06
N SER A 183 6.65 0.56 6.23
CA SER A 183 6.72 -0.55 7.19
C SER A 183 6.16 -1.87 6.63
N SER A 184 6.94 -2.94 6.76
CA SER A 184 6.51 -4.32 6.48
C SER A 184 6.59 -5.19 7.72
N GLN A 185 5.52 -5.93 7.97
CA GLN A 185 5.46 -6.91 9.06
C GLN A 185 4.98 -8.26 8.51
N SER A 186 5.67 -9.36 8.84
CA SER A 186 5.24 -10.70 8.40
C SER A 186 5.75 -11.87 9.23
N THR A 187 4.96 -12.95 9.29
CA THR A 187 5.41 -14.27 9.79
C THR A 187 6.43 -14.94 8.86
N SER A 188 6.51 -14.50 7.60
CA SER A 188 7.49 -14.85 6.56
C SER A 188 8.33 -13.63 6.17
N ALA A 189 9.17 -13.74 5.13
CA ALA A 189 10.13 -12.68 4.76
C ALA A 189 9.48 -11.29 4.62
N SER A 190 10.14 -10.26 5.18
CA SER A 190 9.68 -8.86 5.16
C SER A 190 10.69 -7.93 4.50
N VAL A 191 10.21 -7.11 3.56
CA VAL A 191 11.03 -6.08 2.88
C VAL A 191 10.36 -4.72 2.99
N SER A 192 11.10 -3.72 3.50
CA SER A 192 10.64 -2.33 3.59
C SER A 192 11.67 -1.41 2.96
N ALA A 193 11.21 -0.52 2.08
CA ALA A 193 12.03 0.53 1.46
C ALA A 193 11.39 1.91 1.65
N SER A 194 12.20 2.89 2.06
CA SER A 194 11.83 4.32 2.05
C SER A 194 12.90 5.16 1.34
N GLU A 195 12.46 5.94 0.35
CA GLU A 195 13.28 6.90 -0.40
C GLU A 195 12.69 8.30 -0.25
N SER A 196 13.54 9.31 0.00
CA SER A 196 13.06 10.67 0.21
C SER A 196 14.09 11.77 -0.07
N ALA A 197 13.61 12.91 -0.59
CA ALA A 197 14.36 14.18 -0.64
C ALA A 197 14.41 14.92 0.73
N SER A 198 13.80 14.35 1.76
CA SER A 198 13.71 14.79 3.15
C SER A 198 13.81 13.55 4.07
N ALA A 199 13.34 13.59 5.32
CA ALA A 199 13.53 12.47 6.24
C ALA A 199 12.90 11.13 5.75
N SER A 200 13.67 10.04 5.78
CA SER A 200 13.23 8.66 5.48
C SER A 200 13.21 7.79 6.72
N VAL A 201 12.11 7.07 6.95
CA VAL A 201 12.00 6.00 7.95
C VAL A 201 11.54 4.71 7.28
N SER A 202 12.27 3.62 7.50
CA SER A 202 11.93 2.28 7.03
C SER A 202 12.04 1.29 8.18
N SER A 203 11.07 0.37 8.30
CA SER A 203 11.07 -0.64 9.38
C SER A 203 10.51 -1.99 8.93
N SER A 204 11.34 -3.04 9.04
CA SER A 204 10.95 -4.44 8.77
C SER A 204 10.96 -5.28 10.04
N GLN A 205 9.88 -6.03 10.27
CA GLN A 205 9.77 -6.98 11.38
C GLN A 205 9.28 -8.34 10.89
N SER A 206 10.03 -9.42 11.18
CA SER A 206 9.66 -10.77 10.73
C SER A 206 10.05 -11.91 11.68
N ALA A 207 9.32 -13.02 11.62
CA ALA A 207 9.77 -14.30 12.20
C ALA A 207 10.78 -15.04 11.28
N SER A 208 10.79 -14.70 9.99
CA SER A 208 11.76 -15.12 8.97
C SER A 208 12.66 -13.94 8.56
N ALA A 209 13.44 -14.01 7.49
CA ALA A 209 14.40 -12.97 7.14
C ALA A 209 13.78 -11.55 6.97
N SER A 210 14.41 -10.54 7.58
CA SER A 210 14.02 -9.12 7.47
C SER A 210 15.06 -8.32 6.70
N VAL A 211 14.61 -7.51 5.74
CA VAL A 211 15.42 -6.49 5.06
C VAL A 211 14.75 -5.14 5.19
N SER A 212 15.43 -4.14 5.74
CA SER A 212 14.97 -2.75 5.77
C SER A 212 16.04 -1.85 5.17
N ALA A 213 15.61 -0.94 4.30
CA ALA A 213 16.48 0.04 3.66
C ALA A 213 15.86 1.44 3.69
N SER A 214 16.68 2.44 4.02
CA SER A 214 16.33 3.87 3.96
C SER A 214 17.41 4.67 3.21
N GLN A 215 17.00 5.41 2.19
CA GLN A 215 17.85 6.39 1.51
C GLN A 215 17.24 7.79 1.66
N SER A 216 18.07 8.80 1.92
CA SER A 216 17.61 10.17 2.10
C SER A 216 18.65 11.24 1.72
N ALA A 217 18.20 12.38 1.20
CA ALA A 217 19.01 13.60 1.10
C ALA A 217 19.12 14.38 2.43
N SER A 218 18.50 13.88 3.49
CA SER A 218 18.46 14.40 4.87
C SER A 218 18.50 13.20 5.84
N ALA A 219 18.04 13.33 7.08
CA ALA A 219 18.15 12.23 8.05
C ALA A 219 17.47 10.92 7.59
N SER A 220 18.18 9.78 7.63
CA SER A 220 17.61 8.46 7.36
C SER A 220 17.69 7.53 8.57
N VAL A 221 16.60 6.81 8.82
CA VAL A 221 16.50 5.78 9.86
C VAL A 221 16.02 4.48 9.22
N SER A 222 16.76 3.40 9.44
CA SER A 222 16.39 2.04 9.02
C SER A 222 16.46 1.10 10.22
N ALA A 223 15.45 0.24 10.36
CA ALA A 223 15.36 -0.72 11.45
C ALA A 223 14.91 -2.10 10.93
N SER A 224 15.65 -3.15 11.27
CA SER A 224 15.36 -4.52 10.84
C SER A 224 15.41 -5.48 12.02
N GLN A 225 14.27 -6.07 12.38
CA GLN A 225 14.14 -7.04 13.47
C GLN A 225 13.73 -8.41 12.91
N SER A 226 14.41 -9.48 13.32
CA SER A 226 14.08 -10.84 12.90
C SER A 226 14.41 -11.92 13.94
N ALA A 227 13.64 -13.00 14.00
CA ALA A 227 14.06 -14.24 14.66
C ALA A 227 15.06 -15.05 13.80
N SER A 228 15.09 -14.79 12.50
CA SER A 228 16.07 -15.28 11.51
C SER A 228 17.01 -14.14 11.10
N ALA A 229 17.66 -14.19 9.93
CA ALA A 229 18.63 -13.18 9.53
C ALA A 229 18.03 -11.77 9.36
N SER A 230 18.73 -10.74 9.87
CA SER A 230 18.35 -9.32 9.73
C SER A 230 19.38 -8.53 8.93
N VAL A 231 18.93 -7.81 7.91
CA VAL A 231 19.72 -6.78 7.22
C VAL A 231 19.02 -5.43 7.36
N SER A 232 19.77 -4.41 7.79
CA SER A 232 19.36 -3.00 7.80
C SER A 232 20.41 -2.16 7.09
N SER A 233 19.98 -1.21 6.26
CA SER A 233 20.86 -0.21 5.67
C SER A 233 20.27 1.19 5.66
N SER A 234 21.10 2.18 6.03
CA SER A 234 20.78 3.61 5.96
C SER A 234 21.84 4.37 5.18
N GLN A 235 21.41 5.13 4.18
CA GLN A 235 22.26 6.05 3.43
C GLN A 235 21.72 7.48 3.56
N SER A 236 22.62 8.45 3.76
CA SER A 236 22.24 9.85 3.95
C SER A 236 23.32 10.85 3.48
N ALA A 237 22.88 12.01 2.99
CA ALA A 237 23.72 13.22 2.87
C ALA A 237 23.82 14.04 4.19
N SER A 238 23.23 13.53 5.27
CA SER A 238 23.18 14.08 6.62
C SER A 238 23.14 12.91 7.63
N ALA A 239 22.48 13.01 8.78
CA ALA A 239 22.54 11.95 9.80
C ALA A 239 21.95 10.59 9.33
N SER A 240 22.72 9.50 9.44
CA SER A 240 22.26 8.12 9.19
C SER A 240 22.17 7.30 10.48
N VAL A 241 21.05 6.60 10.70
CA VAL A 241 20.90 5.60 11.76
C VAL A 241 20.43 4.28 11.15
N SER A 242 21.18 3.20 11.34
CA SER A 242 20.78 1.83 10.96
C SER A 242 20.83 0.93 12.18
N ALA A 243 19.81 0.10 12.38
CA ALA A 243 19.73 -0.85 13.47
C ALA A 243 19.24 -2.23 13.00
N SER A 244 20.03 -3.28 13.25
CA SER A 244 19.64 -4.68 13.05
C SER A 244 19.60 -5.43 14.36
N GLN A 245 18.48 -6.09 14.66
CA GLN A 245 18.34 -7.01 15.79
C GLN A 245 17.97 -8.40 15.28
N SER A 246 18.66 -9.46 15.72
CA SER A 246 18.46 -10.81 15.21
C SER A 246 18.73 -11.91 16.24
N THR A 247 18.02 -13.04 16.19
CA THR A 247 18.48 -14.27 16.89
C THR A 247 19.54 -15.03 16.06
N SER A 248 19.63 -14.74 14.75
CA SER A 248 20.54 -15.34 13.78
C SER A 248 21.50 -14.27 13.19
N ALA A 249 22.06 -14.46 11.99
CA ALA A 249 23.01 -13.50 11.42
C ALA A 249 22.41 -12.07 11.29
N SER A 250 23.14 -11.06 11.79
CA SER A 250 22.75 -9.64 11.69
C SER A 250 23.78 -8.83 10.90
N VAL A 251 23.29 -7.97 10.00
CA VAL A 251 24.10 -6.98 9.28
C VAL A 251 23.43 -5.62 9.39
N SER A 252 24.15 -4.60 9.82
CA SER A 252 23.70 -3.20 9.84
C SER A 252 24.74 -2.31 9.15
N ALA A 253 24.33 -1.51 8.20
CA ALA A 253 25.22 -0.63 7.43
C ALA A 253 24.69 0.81 7.38
N SER A 254 25.45 1.76 7.94
CA SER A 254 25.18 3.20 7.79
C SER A 254 26.26 3.85 6.94
N GLN A 255 25.88 4.57 5.89
CA GLN A 255 26.78 5.46 5.15
C GLN A 255 26.24 6.89 5.25
N SER A 256 27.11 7.86 5.50
CA SER A 256 26.73 9.26 5.69
C SER A 256 27.79 10.26 5.23
N ALA A 257 27.36 11.43 4.74
CA ALA A 257 28.22 12.61 4.57
C ALA A 257 28.34 13.47 5.85
N SER A 258 27.85 12.97 6.98
CA SER A 258 27.83 13.59 8.32
C SER A 258 27.79 12.47 9.37
N ALA A 259 27.23 12.70 10.57
CA ALA A 259 27.20 11.67 11.61
C ALA A 259 26.47 10.38 11.18
N SER A 260 27.11 9.22 11.35
CA SER A 260 26.46 7.91 11.16
C SER A 260 26.51 7.07 12.44
N VAL A 261 25.40 6.38 12.72
CA VAL A 261 25.28 5.38 13.78
C VAL A 261 24.81 4.08 13.14
N SER A 262 25.51 2.98 13.39
CA SER A 262 25.10 1.63 13.01
C SER A 262 25.17 0.74 14.23
N SER A 263 24.14 -0.06 14.46
CA SER A 263 24.12 -1.04 15.54
C SER A 263 23.58 -2.39 15.08
N SER A 264 24.33 -3.44 15.36
CA SER A 264 23.90 -4.83 15.15
C SER A 264 23.87 -5.53 16.50
N GLN A 265 22.71 -6.04 16.91
CA GLN A 265 22.57 -6.89 18.08
C GLN A 265 22.15 -8.30 17.66
N SER A 266 22.89 -9.33 18.06
CA SER A 266 22.47 -10.70 17.76
C SER A 266 22.91 -11.78 18.75
N ALA A 267 22.09 -12.83 18.91
CA ALA A 267 22.49 -14.06 19.61
C ALA A 267 23.51 -14.91 18.80
N SER A 268 23.67 -14.62 17.52
CA SER A 268 24.57 -15.26 16.55
C SER A 268 25.47 -14.21 15.87
N ALA A 269 26.14 -14.55 14.76
CA ALA A 269 27.08 -13.65 14.08
C ALA A 269 26.51 -12.24 13.79
N SER A 270 27.34 -11.21 13.98
CA SER A 270 26.95 -9.80 13.78
C SER A 270 28.01 -9.02 13.01
N VAL A 271 27.57 -8.20 12.07
CA VAL A 271 28.40 -7.23 11.34
C VAL A 271 27.74 -5.86 11.44
N SER A 272 28.49 -4.85 11.85
CA SER A 272 28.05 -3.46 11.87
C SER A 272 29.12 -2.62 11.16
N ALA A 273 28.68 -1.84 10.18
CA ALA A 273 29.51 -0.91 9.44
C ALA A 273 28.92 0.50 9.53
N SER A 274 29.75 1.49 9.85
CA SER A 274 29.45 2.91 9.75
C SER A 274 30.54 3.61 8.97
N GLN A 275 30.20 4.15 7.80
CA GLN A 275 31.06 5.05 7.04
C GLN A 275 30.51 6.48 7.19
N SER A 276 31.41 7.45 7.36
CA SER A 276 31.09 8.85 7.61
C SER A 276 32.15 9.76 7.01
N ALA A 277 31.76 10.95 6.53
CA ALA A 277 32.68 12.08 6.29
C ALA A 277 32.84 12.98 7.55
N SER A 278 32.65 12.39 8.74
CA SER A 278 32.54 13.01 10.06
C SER A 278 32.55 11.90 11.13
N ALA A 279 31.80 12.04 12.24
CA ALA A 279 31.73 11.02 13.29
C ALA A 279 30.89 9.77 12.91
N SER A 280 31.55 8.62 12.74
CA SER A 280 30.91 7.29 12.62
C SER A 280 30.98 6.48 13.92
N VAL A 281 29.82 6.11 14.48
CA VAL A 281 29.69 5.13 15.58
C VAL A 281 29.17 3.80 15.02
N SER A 282 29.86 2.70 15.33
CA SER A 282 29.51 1.35 14.89
C SER A 282 29.59 0.39 16.07
N SER A 283 28.51 -0.38 16.32
CA SER A 283 28.45 -1.28 17.48
C SER A 283 27.78 -2.62 17.16
N SER A 284 28.59 -3.66 17.00
CA SER A 284 28.12 -5.06 17.01
C SER A 284 28.18 -5.65 18.42
N GLN A 285 27.01 -5.94 19.00
CA GLN A 285 26.88 -6.72 20.23
C GLN A 285 26.42 -8.14 19.88
N SER A 286 27.19 -9.16 20.27
CA SER A 286 26.78 -10.55 20.04
C SER A 286 27.25 -11.54 21.09
N THR A 287 26.50 -12.63 21.23
CA THR A 287 26.87 -13.86 21.97
C THR A 287 27.81 -14.77 21.18
N SER A 288 28.29 -14.32 20.02
CA SER A 288 29.13 -15.02 19.05
C SER A 288 29.97 -14.00 18.25
N ALA A 289 30.56 -14.40 17.12
CA ALA A 289 31.45 -13.54 16.33
C ALA A 289 30.81 -12.19 15.95
N SER A 290 31.45 -11.09 16.37
CA SER A 290 31.06 -9.72 16.09
C SER A 290 32.14 -8.95 15.34
N VAL A 291 31.77 -8.31 14.24
CA VAL A 291 32.63 -7.39 13.49
C VAL A 291 32.01 -6.00 13.57
N SER A 292 32.77 -5.01 14.05
CA SER A 292 32.39 -3.60 14.00
C SER A 292 33.44 -2.83 13.20
N ALA A 293 33.00 -2.13 12.15
CA ALA A 293 33.83 -1.20 11.39
C ALA A 293 33.22 0.21 11.50
N SER A 294 34.03 1.17 11.94
CA SER A 294 33.76 2.61 11.79
C SER A 294 34.86 3.18 10.89
N GLU A 295 34.47 3.91 9.85
CA GLU A 295 35.37 4.62 8.95
C GLU A 295 34.93 6.08 8.84
N SER A 296 35.74 6.97 9.41
CA SER A 296 35.54 8.42 9.39
C SER A 296 36.58 9.05 8.47
N ALA A 297 36.16 9.87 7.50
CA ALA A 297 37.04 10.73 6.69
C ALA A 297 37.26 12.11 7.32
#